data_AF-A0A409WZ32-F1
#
_entry.id   AF-A0A409WZ32-F1
#
_cell.length_a   1.000
_cell.length_b   1.000
_cell.length_c   1.000
_cell.angle_alpha   90.00
_cell.angle_beta   90.00
_cell.angle_gamma   90.00
#
_symmetry.space_group_name_H-M   'P 1'
#
loop_
_entity.id
_entity.type
_entity.pdbx_description
1 polymer ?
#
loop_
_entity_poly.entity_id
_entity_poly.type
_entity_poly.pdbx_seq_one_letter_code
_entity_poly.pdbx_strand_id
1 'polypeptide(L)'
;MPARPAFSGLRLEFLLGEVDRYTTAIANGTKEDVGKDIIRRYFKRFPPELPHDQEPSADHLAAVDDSAPDPEVEGPNPMDYPEDQKTYYALEVAWYKRLDDIENRKKSILRFLKRKANPAKESAAKPKPPRDDPTDFIEIMKCQLLGEAYLGLLETFFWPGSFDPRILGYPRWTLENIEHPRTISETLEE
;
A
#
# COMPACT_ATOMS: atom_id res chain seq x y z
N MET A 1 -17.11 5.33 0.83
CA MET A 1 -17.12 5.19 2.30
C MET A 1 -15.86 5.83 2.86
N PRO A 2 -15.92 6.58 3.97
CA PRO A 2 -14.71 7.08 4.62
C PRO A 2 -13.81 5.91 5.04
N ALA A 3 -12.50 6.08 4.90
CA ALA A 3 -11.55 5.05 5.31
C ALA A 3 -11.67 4.83 6.82
N ARG A 4 -11.78 3.56 7.25
CA ARG A 4 -11.80 3.22 8.69
C ARG A 4 -10.50 3.68 9.34
N PRO A 5 -10.55 4.30 10.53
CA PRO A 5 -9.33 4.68 11.25
C PRO A 5 -8.51 3.43 11.58
N ALA A 6 -7.19 3.51 11.40
CA ALA A 6 -6.29 2.37 11.61
C ALA A 6 -6.16 1.95 13.10
N PHE A 7 -6.52 2.85 14.01
CA PHE A 7 -6.48 2.64 15.46
C PHE A 7 -7.74 3.25 16.10
N SER A 8 -8.26 2.64 17.15
CA SER A 8 -9.41 3.09 17.94
C SER A 8 -9.13 3.00 19.44
N GLY A 9 -9.95 3.70 20.24
CA GLY A 9 -9.97 3.65 21.71
C GLY A 9 -8.60 3.86 22.36
N LEU A 10 -8.27 2.99 23.32
CA LEU A 10 -7.07 3.09 24.16
C LEU A 10 -5.75 3.08 23.36
N ARG A 11 -5.71 2.35 22.24
CA ARG A 11 -4.53 2.32 21.35
C ARG A 11 -4.29 3.68 20.70
N LEU A 12 -5.37 4.35 20.31
CA LEU A 12 -5.30 5.67 19.70
C LEU A 12 -4.91 6.72 20.74
N GLU A 13 -5.46 6.67 21.95
CA GLU A 13 -5.09 7.56 23.06
C GLU A 13 -3.60 7.46 23.40
N PHE A 14 -3.07 6.24 23.51
CA PHE A 14 -1.63 6.02 23.72
C PHE A 14 -0.79 6.65 22.61
N LEU A 15 -1.13 6.37 21.34
CA LEU A 15 -0.36 6.89 20.22
C LEU A 15 -0.43 8.41 20.12
N LEU A 16 -1.56 9.02 20.44
CA LEU A 16 -1.70 10.48 20.49
C LEU A 16 -0.81 11.10 21.56
N GLY A 17 -0.72 10.50 22.75
CA GLY A 17 0.16 10.98 23.82
C GLY A 17 1.66 10.93 23.46
N GLU A 18 2.07 9.98 22.62
CA GLU A 18 3.46 9.84 22.18
C GLU A 18 3.82 10.68 20.93
N VAL A 19 2.84 11.33 20.28
CA VAL A 19 3.09 12.17 19.09
C VAL A 19 4.08 13.29 19.41
N ASP A 20 3.88 14.01 20.52
CA ASP A 20 4.72 15.15 20.87
C ASP A 20 6.18 14.69 21.07
N ARG A 21 6.39 13.60 21.80
CA ARG A 21 7.71 12.99 21.97
C ARG A 21 8.36 12.63 20.64
N TYR A 22 7.61 12.03 19.72
CA TYR A 22 8.10 11.72 18.39
C TYR A 22 8.43 12.97 17.56
N THR A 23 7.64 14.04 17.64
CA THR A 23 7.91 15.30 16.92
C THR A 23 9.18 15.98 17.40
N THR A 24 9.42 16.02 18.71
CA THR A 24 10.69 16.53 19.27
C THR A 24 11.89 15.69 18.83
N ALA A 25 11.73 14.37 18.74
CA ALA A 25 12.76 13.46 18.25
C ALA A 25 13.07 13.65 16.75
N ILE A 26 12.08 14.04 15.93
CA ILE A 26 12.31 14.44 14.54
C ILE A 26 13.19 15.68 14.48
N ALA A 27 12.91 16.70 15.31
CA ALA A 27 13.72 17.92 15.34
C ALA A 27 15.17 17.65 15.78
N ASN A 28 15.36 16.72 16.72
CA ASN A 28 16.67 16.32 17.23
C ASN A 28 17.41 15.27 16.37
N GLY A 29 16.76 14.71 15.33
CA GLY A 29 17.33 13.65 14.50
C GLY A 29 17.30 12.24 15.11
N THR A 30 16.82 12.07 16.34
CA THR A 30 16.76 10.78 17.08
C THR A 30 15.46 10.00 16.87
N LYS A 31 14.77 10.25 15.74
CA LYS A 31 13.45 9.67 15.43
C LYS A 31 13.41 8.14 15.46
N GLU A 32 14.51 7.48 15.10
CA GLU A 32 14.54 6.02 14.96
C GLU A 32 14.55 5.32 16.33
N ASP A 33 15.33 5.85 17.26
CA ASP A 33 15.43 5.31 18.62
C ASP A 33 14.15 5.55 19.41
N VAL A 34 13.59 6.77 19.31
CA VAL A 34 12.29 7.09 19.93
C VAL A 34 11.17 6.27 19.29
N GLY A 35 11.21 6.07 17.96
CA GLY A 35 10.27 5.19 17.26
C GLY A 35 10.33 3.75 17.80
N LYS A 36 11.52 3.18 17.97
CA LYS A 36 11.71 1.84 18.56
C LYS A 36 11.18 1.76 19.99
N ASP A 37 11.45 2.76 20.83
CA ASP A 37 10.97 2.78 22.22
C ASP A 37 9.44 2.88 22.29
N ILE A 38 8.81 3.70 21.45
CA ILE A 38 7.33 3.77 21.36
C ILE A 38 6.75 2.43 20.91
N ILE A 39 7.34 1.79 19.90
CA ILE A 39 6.88 0.47 19.41
C ILE A 39 7.00 -0.58 20.51
N ARG A 40 8.11 -0.57 21.26
CA ARG A 40 8.35 -1.49 22.39
C ARG A 40 7.27 -1.36 23.46
N ARG A 41 7.03 -0.13 23.93
CA ARG A 41 5.95 0.17 24.91
C ARG A 41 4.57 -0.20 24.38
N TYR A 42 4.33 0.04 23.09
CA TYR A 42 3.07 -0.34 22.45
C TYR A 42 2.84 -1.85 22.53
N PHE A 43 3.81 -2.69 22.15
CA PHE A 43 3.63 -4.14 22.17
C PHE A 43 3.55 -4.73 23.59
N LYS A 44 4.18 -4.11 24.57
CA LYS A 44 4.01 -4.47 25.99
C LYS A 44 2.57 -4.30 26.46
N ARG A 45 1.96 -3.16 26.10
CA ARG A 45 0.58 -2.82 26.47
C ARG A 45 -0.47 -3.52 25.61
N PHE A 46 -0.13 -3.79 24.34
CA PHE A 46 -1.01 -4.34 23.32
C PHE A 46 -0.34 -5.54 22.63
N PRO A 47 -0.53 -6.76 23.16
CA PRO A 47 0.04 -7.97 22.56
C PRO A 47 -0.41 -8.16 21.11
N PRO A 48 0.47 -8.68 20.23
CA PRO A 48 0.14 -8.90 18.81
C PRO A 48 -0.93 -9.99 18.60
N GLU A 49 -1.12 -10.87 19.59
CA GLU A 49 -2.13 -11.94 19.56
C GLU A 49 -3.55 -11.43 19.71
N LEU A 50 -3.73 -10.22 20.26
CA LEU A 50 -5.06 -9.64 20.45
C LEU A 50 -5.55 -9.00 19.13
N PRO A 51 -6.74 -9.39 18.62
CA PRO A 51 -7.28 -8.83 17.38
C PRO A 51 -7.51 -7.30 17.47
N HIS A 52 -7.60 -6.65 16.30
CA HIS A 52 -7.80 -5.21 16.20
C HIS A 52 -9.11 -4.74 16.85
N ASP A 53 -10.15 -5.56 16.78
CA ASP A 53 -11.50 -5.19 17.22
C ASP A 53 -11.71 -5.39 18.73
N GLN A 54 -10.75 -6.02 19.40
CA GLN A 54 -10.78 -6.19 20.85
C GLN A 54 -9.81 -5.22 21.49
N GLU A 55 -10.36 -4.36 22.37
CA GLU A 55 -9.57 -3.45 23.19
C GLU A 55 -9.23 -4.14 24.52
N PRO A 56 -7.97 -4.09 24.98
CA PRO A 56 -7.63 -4.63 26.29
C PRO A 56 -8.29 -3.80 27.40
N SER A 57 -8.63 -4.45 28.51
CA SER A 57 -9.18 -3.77 29.68
C SER A 57 -8.20 -2.73 30.23
N ALA A 58 -8.73 -1.62 30.75
CA ALA A 58 -7.94 -0.55 31.37
C ALA A 58 -7.09 -1.06 32.55
N ASP A 59 -7.57 -2.08 33.28
CA ASP A 59 -6.84 -2.70 34.39
C ASP A 59 -5.56 -3.42 33.92
N HIS A 60 -5.58 -3.99 32.71
CA HIS A 60 -4.41 -4.63 32.13
C HIS A 60 -3.33 -3.59 31.78
N LEU A 61 -3.74 -2.40 31.33
CA LEU A 61 -2.81 -1.33 30.97
C LEU A 61 -2.10 -0.73 32.19
N ALA A 62 -2.78 -0.64 33.34
CA ALA A 62 -2.19 -0.09 34.57
C ALA A 62 -1.13 -1.00 35.20
N ALA A 63 -1.17 -2.30 34.90
CA ALA A 63 -0.24 -3.29 35.44
C ALA A 63 1.06 -3.44 34.63
N VAL A 64 1.16 -2.83 33.44
CA VAL A 64 2.30 -3.02 32.53
C VAL A 64 3.43 -2.04 32.89
N ASP A 65 4.59 -2.59 33.24
CA ASP A 65 5.82 -1.82 33.44
C ASP A 65 6.56 -1.58 32.12
N ASP A 66 6.53 -0.33 31.66
CA ASP A 66 7.23 0.11 30.45
C ASP A 66 8.77 0.02 30.60
N SER A 67 9.30 0.03 31.83
CA SER A 67 10.75 0.07 32.12
C SER A 67 11.42 -1.30 32.13
N ALA A 68 10.65 -2.38 32.32
CA ALA A 68 11.20 -3.73 32.41
C ALA A 68 11.90 -4.20 31.11
N PRO A 69 12.92 -5.08 31.18
CA PRO A 69 13.43 -5.77 30.00
C PRO A 69 12.35 -6.62 29.33
N ASP A 70 12.33 -6.67 28.00
CA ASP A 70 11.40 -7.55 27.28
C ASP A 70 11.92 -8.99 27.28
N PRO A 71 11.06 -10.00 27.54
CA PRO A 71 11.45 -11.39 27.40
C PRO A 71 11.73 -11.71 25.93
N GLU A 72 12.86 -12.38 25.66
CA GLU A 72 13.15 -12.93 24.34
C GLU A 72 12.15 -14.05 24.04
N VAL A 73 11.48 -13.95 22.89
CA VAL A 73 10.53 -14.98 22.47
C VAL A 73 11.27 -15.92 21.52
N GLU A 74 11.47 -17.15 21.97
CA GLU A 74 12.11 -18.20 21.18
C GLU A 74 11.12 -18.80 20.18
N GLY A 75 11.60 -19.05 18.95
CA GLY A 75 10.81 -19.74 17.93
C GLY A 75 10.75 -21.25 18.18
N PRO A 76 9.78 -21.97 17.58
CA PRO A 76 9.67 -23.41 17.74
C PRO A 76 10.92 -24.11 17.17
N ASN A 77 11.55 -24.99 17.97
CA ASN A 77 12.73 -25.76 17.57
C ASN A 77 12.32 -27.16 17.06
N PRO A 78 12.82 -27.60 15.89
CA PRO A 78 12.55 -28.95 15.37
C PRO A 78 12.91 -30.08 16.34
N MET A 79 13.92 -29.87 17.19
CA MET A 79 14.42 -30.89 18.11
C MET A 79 13.50 -31.17 19.29
N ASP A 80 12.57 -30.25 19.59
CA ASP A 80 11.61 -30.41 20.68
C ASP A 80 10.43 -31.32 20.29
N TYR A 81 10.24 -31.53 18.98
CA TYR A 81 9.11 -32.29 18.42
C TYR A 81 9.59 -33.40 17.46
N PRO A 82 10.42 -34.36 17.92
CA PRO A 82 10.97 -35.40 17.04
C PRO A 82 9.91 -36.38 16.51
N GLU A 83 8.86 -36.66 17.29
CA GLU A 83 7.81 -37.63 16.94
C GLU A 83 6.58 -36.99 16.28
N ASP A 84 6.32 -35.70 16.56
CA ASP A 84 5.06 -35.05 16.18
C ASP A 84 5.28 -33.86 15.23
N GLN A 85 5.85 -34.16 14.05
CA GLN A 85 6.19 -33.16 13.03
C GLN A 85 5.02 -32.27 12.62
N LYS A 86 3.78 -32.80 12.64
CA LYS A 86 2.58 -32.03 12.27
C LYS A 86 2.35 -30.86 13.22
N THR A 87 2.57 -31.07 14.52
CA THR A 87 2.43 -30.00 15.52
C THR A 87 3.52 -28.95 15.35
N TYR A 88 4.76 -29.37 15.08
CA TYR A 88 5.86 -28.46 14.79
C TYR A 88 5.54 -27.52 13.62
N TYR A 89 5.12 -28.05 12.46
CA TYR A 89 4.79 -27.22 11.31
C TYR A 89 3.62 -26.26 11.59
N ALA A 90 2.62 -26.67 12.39
CA ALA A 90 1.53 -25.79 12.79
C ALA A 90 2.01 -24.63 13.66
N LEU A 91 2.92 -24.90 14.61
CA LEU A 91 3.54 -23.88 15.46
C LEU A 91 4.45 -22.95 14.65
N GLU A 92 5.23 -23.49 13.72
CA GLU A 92 6.09 -22.72 12.83
C GLU A 92 5.27 -21.76 11.95
N VAL A 93 4.15 -22.22 11.39
CA VAL A 93 3.23 -21.35 10.62
C VAL A 93 2.63 -20.26 11.51
N ALA A 94 2.23 -20.59 12.74
CA ALA A 94 1.72 -19.59 13.68
C ALA A 94 2.80 -18.56 14.07
N TRP A 95 4.04 -19.01 14.23
CA TRP A 95 5.20 -18.17 14.53
C TRP A 95 5.47 -17.15 13.42
N TYR A 96 5.54 -17.58 12.15
CA TYR A 96 5.75 -16.66 11.03
C TYR A 96 4.60 -15.67 10.87
N LYS A 97 3.35 -16.11 11.03
CA LYS A 97 2.19 -15.21 11.03
C LYS A 97 2.32 -14.12 12.10
N ARG A 98 2.76 -14.50 13.31
CA ARG A 98 3.02 -13.55 14.39
C ARG A 98 4.10 -12.54 14.02
N LEU A 99 5.21 -12.97 13.40
CA LEU A 99 6.28 -12.07 12.95
C LEU A 99 5.77 -11.06 11.91
N ASP A 100 5.00 -11.53 10.92
CA ASP A 100 4.38 -10.69 9.90
C ASP A 100 3.43 -9.66 10.53
N ASP A 101 2.61 -10.08 11.49
CA ASP A 101 1.69 -9.20 12.20
C ASP A 101 2.44 -8.12 13.00
N ILE A 102 3.54 -8.48 13.66
CA ILE A 102 4.42 -7.54 14.38
C ILE A 102 5.02 -6.52 13.40
N GLU A 103 5.52 -6.97 12.25
CA GLU A 103 6.14 -6.08 11.27
C GLU A 103 5.11 -5.13 10.64
N ASN A 104 3.95 -5.65 10.27
CA ASN A 104 2.82 -4.89 9.74
C ASN A 104 2.34 -3.84 10.74
N ARG A 105 2.29 -4.20 12.03
CA ARG A 105 1.94 -3.29 13.12
C ARG A 105 2.98 -2.18 13.29
N LYS A 106 4.26 -2.53 13.33
CA LYS A 106 5.36 -1.55 13.39
C LYS A 106 5.26 -0.54 12.25
N LYS A 107 5.04 -1.00 11.01
CA LYS A 107 4.86 -0.13 9.84
C LYS A 107 3.63 0.79 10.01
N SER A 108 2.54 0.28 10.55
CA SER A 108 1.30 1.03 10.78
C SER A 108 1.48 2.14 11.83
N ILE A 109 2.14 1.83 12.95
CA ILE A 109 2.46 2.79 14.02
C ILE A 109 3.37 3.90 13.48
N LEU A 110 4.47 3.55 12.81
CA LEU A 110 5.40 4.55 12.26
C LEU A 110 4.71 5.45 11.22
N ARG A 111 3.83 4.87 10.40
CA ARG A 111 3.03 5.64 9.42
C ARG A 111 2.08 6.61 10.13
N PHE A 112 1.43 6.17 11.21
CA PHE A 112 0.55 7.03 12.01
C PHE A 112 1.32 8.19 12.64
N LEU A 113 2.45 7.92 13.31
CA LEU A 113 3.29 8.95 13.94
C LEU A 113 3.81 9.95 12.91
N LYS A 114 4.32 9.45 11.77
CA LYS A 114 4.81 10.30 10.68
C LYS A 114 3.72 11.22 10.11
N ARG A 115 2.50 10.70 9.98
CA ARG A 115 1.33 11.46 9.50
C ARG A 115 0.95 12.55 10.49
N LYS A 116 0.81 12.21 11.77
CA LYS A 116 0.46 13.17 12.83
C LYS A 116 1.53 14.25 13.03
N ALA A 117 2.81 13.92 12.86
CA ALA A 117 3.89 14.89 12.89
C ALA A 117 3.93 15.84 11.68
N ASN A 118 3.29 15.49 10.54
CA ASN A 118 3.30 16.30 9.32
C ASN A 118 1.88 16.45 8.73
N PRO A 119 0.94 17.10 9.44
CA PRO A 119 -0.44 17.18 8.99
C PRO A 119 -0.59 17.95 7.66
N ALA A 120 0.30 18.91 7.39
CA ALA A 120 0.26 19.76 6.19
C ALA A 120 0.52 19.01 4.86
N LYS A 121 1.16 17.83 4.89
CA LYS A 121 1.42 17.03 3.67
C LYS A 121 0.22 16.19 3.24
N GLU A 122 -0.82 16.07 4.06
CA GLU A 122 -1.98 15.21 3.79
C GLU A 122 -3.09 15.97 3.03
N SER A 123 -3.24 17.27 3.26
CA SER A 123 -4.11 18.15 2.45
C SER A 123 -3.48 18.61 1.14
N ALA A 124 -2.15 18.55 1.05
CA ALA A 124 -1.44 18.70 -0.21
C ALA A 124 -1.62 17.41 -1.02
N ALA A 125 -2.76 17.26 -1.68
CA ALA A 125 -2.86 16.38 -2.84
C ALA A 125 -1.61 16.66 -3.68
N LYS A 126 -0.76 15.63 -3.89
CA LYS A 126 0.31 15.79 -4.88
C LYS A 126 -0.37 16.38 -6.11
N PRO A 127 0.12 17.51 -6.67
CA PRO A 127 -0.45 18.01 -7.91
C PRO A 127 -0.45 16.79 -8.84
N LYS A 128 -1.66 16.36 -9.21
CA LYS A 128 -1.79 15.31 -10.21
C LYS A 128 -0.97 15.87 -11.37
N PRO A 129 0.08 15.17 -11.85
CA PRO A 129 0.74 15.65 -13.06
C PRO A 129 -0.38 15.92 -14.06
N PRO A 130 -0.39 17.09 -14.70
CA PRO A 130 -1.44 17.44 -15.64
C PRO A 130 -1.60 16.22 -16.56
N ARG A 131 -2.81 15.65 -16.57
CA ARG A 131 -3.12 14.36 -17.21
C ARG A 131 -2.99 14.41 -18.74
N ASP A 132 -2.60 15.60 -19.22
CA ASP A 132 -2.64 16.10 -20.57
C ASP A 132 -1.41 17.01 -20.74
N ASP A 133 -0.23 16.61 -20.27
CA ASP A 133 1.00 17.23 -20.77
C ASP A 133 1.39 16.51 -22.06
N PRO A 134 1.06 17.06 -23.25
CA PRO A 134 1.28 16.40 -24.54
C PRO A 134 2.77 16.17 -24.86
N THR A 135 3.66 16.56 -23.94
CA THR A 135 5.11 16.45 -24.04
C THR A 135 5.70 15.38 -23.12
N ASP A 136 4.92 14.74 -22.25
CA ASP A 136 5.42 13.64 -21.41
C ASP A 136 5.59 12.36 -22.23
N PHE A 137 6.83 12.08 -22.61
CA PHE A 137 7.21 10.91 -23.39
C PHE A 137 6.78 9.59 -22.74
N ILE A 138 6.64 9.54 -21.41
CA ILE A 138 6.21 8.33 -20.70
C ILE A 138 4.71 8.07 -20.95
N GLU A 139 3.88 9.11 -21.00
CA GLU A 139 2.44 8.96 -21.30
C GLU A 139 2.22 8.62 -22.78
N ILE A 140 2.99 9.23 -23.68
CA ILE A 140 2.97 8.89 -25.11
C ILE A 140 3.33 7.41 -25.33
N MET A 141 4.41 6.93 -24.70
CA MET A 141 4.78 5.50 -24.78
C MET A 141 3.72 4.59 -24.19
N LYS A 142 3.13 4.94 -23.03
CA LYS A 142 2.06 4.15 -22.42
C LYS A 142 0.85 4.04 -23.34
N CYS A 143 0.45 5.14 -23.97
CA CYS A 143 -0.66 5.16 -24.92
C CYS A 143 -0.35 4.32 -26.17
N GLN A 144 0.89 4.38 -26.69
CA GLN A 144 1.32 3.52 -27.80
C GLN A 144 1.33 2.02 -27.44
N LEU A 145 1.78 1.66 -26.24
CA LEU A 145 1.83 0.27 -25.79
C LEU A 145 0.46 -0.30 -25.43
N LEU A 146 -0.44 0.52 -24.90
CA LEU A 146 -1.79 0.11 -24.51
C LEU A 146 -2.83 0.24 -25.63
N GLY A 147 -2.46 0.85 -26.78
CA GLY A 147 -3.36 1.06 -27.91
C GLY A 147 -4.44 2.12 -27.66
N GLU A 148 -4.32 2.89 -26.58
CA GLU A 148 -5.22 3.99 -26.27
C GLU A 148 -4.79 5.20 -27.10
N ALA A 149 -5.52 5.52 -28.16
CA ALA A 149 -5.27 6.74 -28.91
C ALA A 149 -5.53 7.96 -28.00
N TYR A 150 -4.55 8.87 -27.93
CA TYR A 150 -4.69 10.18 -27.29
C TYR A 150 -5.82 10.96 -27.99
N LEU A 151 -7.05 10.84 -27.52
CA LEU A 151 -8.22 11.53 -28.08
C LEU A 151 -8.26 13.04 -27.75
N GLY A 152 -7.17 13.60 -27.22
CA GLY A 152 -7.08 15.01 -26.81
C GLY A 152 -6.74 16.01 -27.92
N LEU A 153 -6.53 15.59 -29.18
CA LEU A 153 -6.00 16.48 -30.24
C LEU A 153 -6.72 16.42 -31.59
N LEU A 154 -7.97 15.94 -31.64
CA LEU A 154 -8.76 15.92 -32.88
C LEU A 154 -10.14 16.61 -32.81
N GLU A 155 -10.50 17.27 -31.71
CA GLU A 155 -11.80 17.98 -31.60
C GLU A 155 -11.74 19.49 -31.87
N THR A 156 -10.57 20.09 -32.11
CA THR A 156 -10.47 21.55 -32.35
C THR A 156 -10.15 21.96 -33.79
N PHE A 157 -10.02 21.02 -34.74
CA PHE A 157 -9.66 21.35 -36.12
C PHE A 157 -10.42 20.54 -37.21
N PHE A 158 -11.67 20.14 -36.95
CA PHE A 158 -12.55 19.55 -37.97
C PHE A 158 -13.75 20.47 -38.25
N TRP A 159 -13.48 21.56 -38.98
CA TRP A 159 -14.52 22.35 -39.63
C TRP A 159 -15.00 21.58 -40.89
N PRO A 160 -16.30 21.28 -41.05
CA PRO A 160 -16.78 20.58 -42.23
C PRO A 160 -16.89 21.60 -43.36
N GLY A 161 -16.01 21.56 -44.36
CA GLY A 161 -16.18 22.45 -45.51
C GLY A 161 -15.05 22.65 -46.50
N SER A 162 -13.84 22.13 -46.27
CA SER A 162 -12.76 22.29 -47.25
C SER A 162 -11.58 21.38 -46.96
N PHE A 163 -11.64 20.12 -47.41
CA PHE A 163 -10.43 19.33 -47.55
C PHE A 163 -10.43 18.66 -48.93
N ASP A 164 -9.69 19.28 -49.86
CA ASP A 164 -9.41 18.75 -51.18
C ASP A 164 -8.27 17.71 -51.04
N PRO A 165 -8.54 16.41 -51.27
CA PRO A 165 -7.58 15.33 -51.03
C PRO A 165 -6.40 15.30 -52.02
N ARG A 166 -6.16 16.37 -52.79
CA ARG A 166 -5.05 16.49 -53.76
C ARG A 166 -3.80 17.17 -53.20
N ILE A 167 -3.82 17.72 -51.99
CA ILE A 167 -2.74 18.58 -51.47
C ILE A 167 -1.69 17.82 -50.65
N LEU A 168 -1.95 16.59 -50.20
CA LEU A 168 -0.96 15.80 -49.48
C LEU A 168 -0.64 14.55 -50.28
N GLY A 169 0.47 14.59 -51.02
CA GLY A 169 1.00 13.50 -51.82
C GLY A 169 1.32 12.25 -50.99
N TYR A 170 0.28 11.51 -50.64
CA TYR A 170 0.38 10.16 -50.09
C TYR A 170 0.15 9.13 -51.20
N PRO A 171 1.01 8.10 -51.30
CA PRO A 171 0.85 7.06 -52.30
C PRO A 171 -0.42 6.24 -52.06
N ARG A 172 -1.15 6.05 -53.16
CA ARG A 172 -2.38 5.27 -53.31
C ARG A 172 -2.05 3.77 -53.22
N TRP A 173 -1.99 3.20 -52.02
CA TRP A 173 -2.01 1.75 -51.84
C TRP A 173 -3.28 1.29 -51.10
N THR A 174 -4.27 0.95 -51.94
CA THR A 174 -5.29 -0.09 -51.83
C THR A 174 -5.86 -0.45 -50.45
N LEU A 175 -7.04 0.12 -50.18
CA LEU A 175 -8.14 -0.47 -49.40
C LEU A 175 -8.74 -1.69 -50.12
N GLU A 176 -7.93 -2.72 -50.34
CA GLU A 176 -8.37 -4.04 -50.77
C GLU A 176 -7.59 -5.06 -49.95
N ASN A 177 -8.06 -5.33 -48.72
CA ASN A 177 -7.81 -6.55 -47.94
C ASN A 177 -8.38 -6.40 -46.51
N ILE A 178 -9.67 -6.03 -46.42
CA ILE A 178 -10.46 -6.32 -45.22
C ILE A 178 -11.35 -7.51 -45.58
N GLU A 179 -10.73 -8.68 -45.71
CA GLU A 179 -11.44 -9.95 -45.63
C GLU A 179 -11.72 -10.27 -44.14
N HIS A 180 -12.91 -10.81 -43.90
CA HIS A 180 -13.59 -10.94 -42.62
C HIS A 180 -12.83 -11.71 -41.52
N PRO A 181 -13.09 -11.42 -40.22
CA PRO A 181 -12.67 -12.31 -39.15
C PRO A 181 -13.41 -13.65 -39.26
N ARG A 182 -12.67 -14.73 -39.49
CA ARG A 182 -13.18 -16.09 -39.36
C ARG A 182 -13.55 -16.33 -37.90
N THR A 183 -14.84 -16.55 -37.66
CA THR A 183 -15.39 -17.21 -36.47
C THR A 183 -14.70 -18.56 -36.28
N ILE A 184 -14.06 -18.75 -35.12
CA ILE A 184 -13.63 -20.07 -34.65
C ILE A 184 -14.80 -20.63 -33.83
N SER A 185 -15.60 -21.47 -34.47
CA SER A 185 -16.50 -22.43 -33.83
C SER A 185 -16.37 -23.73 -34.59
N GLU A 186 -16.42 -24.86 -33.87
CA GLU A 186 -16.33 -26.26 -34.35
C GLU A 186 -14.89 -26.74 -34.65
N THR A 187 -14.40 -27.89 -34.19
CA THR A 187 -15.04 -29.17 -33.85
C THR A 187 -14.30 -29.89 -32.72
N LEU A 188 -15.07 -30.60 -31.89
CA LEU A 188 -14.64 -31.57 -30.88
C LEU A 188 -15.45 -32.83 -31.19
N GLU A 189 -14.86 -33.72 -31.98
CA GLU A 189 -15.30 -35.07 -32.43
C GLU A 189 -14.17 -35.48 -33.42
N GLU A 190 -13.40 -36.55 -33.29
CA GLU A 190 -13.54 -37.88 -32.68
C GLU A 190 -12.23 -38.33 -32.00
#